data_AF-E9DMU8-F1
#
_entry.id   AF-E9DMU8-F1
#
_cell.length_a   1.000
_cell.length_b   1.000
_cell.length_c   1.000
_cell.angle_alpha   90.00
_cell.angle_beta   90.00
_cell.angle_gamma   90.00
#
_symmetry.space_group_name_H-M   'P 1'
#
loop_
_entity.id
_entity.type
_entity.pdbx_description
1 polymer ?
#
loop_
_entity_poly.entity_id
_entity_poly.type
_entity_poly.pdbx_seq_one_letter_code
_entity_poly.pdbx_strand_id
1 'polypeptide(L)'
;MLHELEEIIWMPSFVKKLSAQFPDIRFLSYYTPLTFNAIVLEQFLILLLSLFLSYQFSNYTIYTTIVIAYIYHIFGHLIQTIVLLKYVPGLLTGILTSLFSITFLKIESSVKLYGYSFLTLLVIVLNLIVSFMILNKISHKK
;
A
#
# COMPACT_ATOMS: atom_id res chain seq x y z
N MET A 1 4.56 8.08 0.49
CA MET A 1 5.92 7.98 -0.10
C MET A 1 7.03 7.51 0.84
N LEU A 2 7.13 7.99 2.08
CA LEU A 2 8.19 7.51 2.99
C LEU A 2 8.00 6.04 3.39
N HIS A 3 6.74 5.62 3.57
CA HIS A 3 6.34 4.22 3.79
C HIS A 3 6.85 3.31 2.66
N GLU A 4 6.53 3.66 1.43
CA GLU A 4 6.85 2.93 0.22
C GLU A 4 8.37 2.88 -0.02
N LEU A 5 9.10 3.93 0.36
CA LEU A 5 10.57 3.92 0.32
C LEU A 5 11.15 2.89 1.29
N GLU A 6 10.62 2.83 2.52
CA GLU A 6 11.02 1.85 3.51
C GLU A 6 10.75 0.42 3.01
N GLU A 7 9.59 0.21 2.39
CA GLU A 7 9.25 -1.06 1.76
C GLU A 7 10.21 -1.41 0.60
N ILE A 8 10.50 -0.48 -0.31
CA ILE A 8 11.43 -0.73 -1.43
C ILE A 8 12.80 -1.19 -0.91
N ILE A 9 13.31 -0.59 0.18
CA ILE A 9 14.63 -0.90 0.72
C ILE A 9 14.63 -2.23 1.48
N TRP A 10 13.62 -2.51 2.31
CA TRP A 10 13.66 -3.62 3.28
C TRP A 10 12.75 -4.81 2.94
N MET A 11 11.71 -4.63 2.13
CA MET A 11 10.78 -5.69 1.74
C MET A 11 11.48 -6.87 1.05
N PRO A 12 12.47 -6.69 0.14
CA PRO A 12 13.17 -7.82 -0.48
C PRO A 12 13.85 -8.74 0.53
N SER A 13 14.51 -8.15 1.52
CA SER A 13 15.21 -8.90 2.58
C SER A 13 14.22 -9.59 3.52
N PHE A 14 13.11 -8.91 3.83
CA PHE A 14 12.05 -9.46 4.66
C PHE A 14 11.38 -10.67 4.00
N VAL A 15 10.96 -10.53 2.73
CA VAL A 15 10.30 -11.61 1.97
C VAL A 15 11.22 -12.82 1.83
N LYS A 16 12.52 -12.63 1.58
CA LYS A 16 13.50 -13.72 1.51
C LYS A 16 13.62 -14.51 2.83
N LYS A 17 13.59 -13.80 3.97
CA LYS A 17 13.60 -14.46 5.29
C LYS A 17 12.28 -15.17 5.57
N LEU A 18 11.16 -14.58 5.15
CA LEU A 18 9.83 -15.14 5.36
C LEU A 18 9.60 -16.39 4.50
N SER A 19 10.03 -16.41 3.24
CA SER A 19 9.90 -17.57 2.35
C SER A 19 10.72 -18.77 2.82
N ALA A 20 11.90 -18.53 3.43
CA ALA A 20 12.69 -19.58 4.03
C ALA A 20 12.01 -20.21 5.26
N GLN A 21 11.20 -19.43 6.00
CA GLN A 21 10.49 -19.90 7.19
C GLN A 21 9.14 -20.56 6.84
N PHE A 22 8.46 -20.08 5.79
CA PHE A 22 7.14 -20.53 5.35
C PHE A 22 7.15 -20.85 3.85
N PRO A 23 7.77 -21.96 3.43
CA PRO A 23 7.91 -22.31 2.02
C PRO A 23 6.57 -22.63 1.33
N ASP A 24 5.55 -23.01 2.10
CA ASP A 24 4.23 -23.42 1.57
C ASP A 24 3.38 -22.24 1.05
N ILE A 25 3.75 -21.00 1.38
CA ILE A 25 2.97 -19.81 0.97
C ILE A 25 3.33 -19.44 -0.46
N ARG A 26 2.57 -20.00 -1.42
CA ARG A 26 2.77 -19.78 -2.86
C ARG A 26 2.83 -18.31 -3.27
N PHE A 27 2.11 -17.41 -2.60
CA PHE A 27 2.16 -15.97 -2.91
C PHE A 27 3.57 -15.37 -2.79
N LEU A 28 4.40 -15.85 -1.85
CA LEU A 28 5.78 -15.37 -1.72
C LEU A 28 6.65 -15.72 -2.93
N SER A 29 6.30 -16.76 -3.69
CA SER A 29 7.04 -17.14 -4.90
C SER A 29 6.81 -16.18 -6.07
N TYR A 30 5.71 -15.41 -6.07
CA TYR A 30 5.42 -14.39 -7.08
C TYR A 30 6.12 -13.06 -6.80
N TYR A 31 6.72 -12.90 -5.62
CA TYR A 31 7.42 -11.69 -5.27
C TYR A 31 8.79 -11.64 -5.95
N THR A 32 9.01 -10.60 -6.74
CA THR A 32 10.36 -10.17 -7.14
C THR A 32 10.52 -8.69 -6.81
N PRO A 33 11.72 -8.20 -6.45
CA PRO A 33 11.94 -6.78 -6.21
C PRO A 33 11.55 -5.91 -7.41
N LEU A 34 11.75 -6.40 -8.64
CA LEU A 34 11.35 -5.70 -9.85
C LEU A 34 9.82 -5.57 -9.96
N THR A 35 9.09 -6.66 -9.77
CA THR A 35 7.62 -6.68 -9.77
C THR A 35 7.07 -5.74 -8.69
N PHE A 36 7.63 -5.81 -7.48
CA PHE A 36 7.23 -4.94 -6.38
C PHE A 36 7.46 -3.47 -6.70
N ASN A 37 8.67 -3.10 -7.15
CA ASN A 37 8.98 -1.71 -7.48
C ASN A 37 8.12 -1.15 -8.62
N ALA A 38 7.79 -1.97 -9.62
CA ALA A 38 6.89 -1.59 -10.71
C ALA A 38 5.47 -1.30 -10.20
N ILE A 39 4.97 -2.12 -9.28
CA ILE A 39 3.65 -1.93 -8.66
C ILE A 39 3.63 -0.69 -7.77
N VAL A 40 4.68 -0.45 -6.97
CA VAL A 40 4.81 0.77 -6.17
C VAL A 40 4.81 2.02 -7.06
N LEU A 41 5.50 1.97 -8.21
CA LEU A 41 5.47 3.05 -9.19
C LEU A 41 4.07 3.27 -9.79
N GLU A 42 3.34 2.21 -10.13
CA GLU A 42 1.95 2.29 -10.61
C GLU A 42 1.05 3.01 -9.58
N GLN A 43 1.09 2.58 -8.32
CA GLN A 43 0.30 3.19 -7.24
C GLN A 43 0.69 4.66 -7.03
N PHE A 44 1.97 4.98 -7.10
CA PHE A 44 2.45 6.36 -7.00
C PHE A 44 1.91 7.25 -8.12
N LEU A 45 1.92 6.77 -9.36
CA LEU A 45 1.38 7.52 -10.50
C LEU A 45 -0.13 7.73 -10.38
N ILE A 46 -0.88 6.73 -9.92
CA ILE A 46 -2.32 6.85 -9.65
C ILE A 46 -2.59 7.90 -8.55
N LEU A 47 -1.80 7.89 -7.47
CA LEU A 47 -1.91 8.87 -6.39
C LEU A 47 -1.62 10.30 -6.90
N LEU A 48 -0.56 10.49 -7.67
CA LEU A 48 -0.22 11.78 -8.27
C LEU A 48 -1.32 12.27 -9.22
N LEU A 49 -1.86 11.40 -10.06
CA LEU A 49 -2.96 11.73 -10.96
C LEU A 49 -4.21 12.13 -10.17
N SER A 50 -4.55 11.39 -9.11
CA SER A 50 -5.68 11.73 -8.25
C SER A 50 -5.49 13.09 -7.58
N LEU A 51 -4.27 13.41 -7.11
CA LEU A 51 -3.96 14.71 -6.51
C LEU A 51 -4.07 15.83 -7.56
N PHE A 52 -3.50 15.63 -8.74
CA PHE A 52 -3.56 16.60 -9.84
C PHE A 52 -5.01 16.91 -10.25
N LEU A 53 -5.84 15.88 -10.44
CA LEU A 53 -7.26 16.07 -10.76
C LEU A 53 -8.02 16.74 -9.61
N SER A 54 -7.74 16.37 -8.37
CA SER A 54 -8.36 16.99 -7.20
C SER A 54 -8.06 18.49 -7.12
N TYR A 55 -6.82 18.88 -7.42
CA TYR A 55 -6.41 20.27 -7.50
C TYR A 55 -7.11 21.01 -8.65
N GLN A 56 -7.11 20.42 -9.85
CA GLN A 56 -7.71 21.03 -11.05
C GLN A 56 -9.21 21.29 -10.89
N PHE A 57 -9.95 20.37 -10.26
CA PHE A 57 -11.39 20.49 -10.04
C PHE A 57 -11.76 21.04 -8.65
N SER A 58 -10.77 21.41 -7.84
CA SER A 58 -10.95 21.86 -6.44
C SER A 58 -11.79 20.90 -5.58
N ASN A 59 -11.78 19.60 -5.90
CA ASN A 59 -12.54 18.58 -5.19
C ASN A 59 -11.60 17.48 -4.69
N TYR A 60 -11.34 17.50 -3.39
CA TYR A 60 -10.40 16.60 -2.73
C TYR A 60 -11.05 15.34 -2.15
N THR A 61 -12.31 15.07 -2.47
CA THR A 61 -13.06 13.95 -1.89
C THR A 61 -12.37 12.60 -2.14
N ILE A 62 -12.01 12.33 -3.40
CA ILE A 62 -11.37 11.07 -3.82
C ILE A 62 -9.96 10.97 -3.19
N TYR A 63 -9.19 12.06 -3.24
CA TYR A 63 -7.87 12.08 -2.64
C TYR A 63 -7.94 11.84 -1.12
N THR A 64 -8.90 12.45 -0.44
CA THR A 64 -9.13 12.24 1.00
C THR A 64 -9.46 10.78 1.30
N THR A 65 -10.32 10.13 0.50
CA THR A 65 -10.61 8.71 0.68
C THR A 65 -9.40 7.81 0.46
N ILE A 66 -8.49 8.18 -0.46
CA ILE A 66 -7.21 7.48 -0.65
C ILE A 66 -6.30 7.64 0.58
N VAL A 67 -6.20 8.84 1.16
CA VAL A 67 -5.40 9.06 2.38
C VAL A 67 -5.97 8.27 3.57
N ILE A 68 -7.29 8.20 3.72
CA ILE A 68 -7.91 7.38 4.77
C ILE A 68 -7.66 5.88 4.50
N ALA A 69 -7.77 5.43 3.25
CA ALA A 69 -7.45 4.05 2.87
C ALA A 69 -5.98 3.70 3.17
N TYR A 70 -5.06 4.64 2.95
CA TYR A 70 -3.65 4.50 3.34
C TYR A 70 -3.49 4.27 4.84
N ILE A 71 -4.20 5.02 5.69
CA ILE A 71 -4.18 4.82 7.15
C ILE A 71 -4.65 3.39 7.50
N TYR A 72 -5.74 2.91 6.88
CA TYR A 72 -6.20 1.53 7.08
C TYR A 72 -5.17 0.49 6.62
N HIS A 73 -4.45 0.75 5.55
CA HIS A 73 -3.37 -0.12 5.08
C HIS A 73 -2.23 -0.23 6.11
N ILE A 74 -1.85 0.86 6.78
CA ILE A 74 -0.86 0.83 7.88
C ILE A 74 -1.33 -0.02 9.06
N PHE A 75 -2.63 -0.02 9.39
CA PHE A 75 -3.18 -0.97 10.37
C PHE A 75 -2.98 -2.44 9.94
N GLY A 76 -3.02 -2.72 8.63
CA GLY A 76 -2.65 -4.03 8.08
C GLY A 76 -1.22 -4.44 8.45
N HIS A 77 -0.25 -3.55 8.29
CA HIS A 77 1.14 -3.81 8.71
C HIS A 77 1.28 -4.03 10.22
N LEU A 78 0.50 -3.32 11.02
CA LEU A 78 0.47 -3.49 12.47
C LEU A 78 -0.04 -4.88 12.85
N ILE A 79 -1.14 -5.33 12.25
CA ILE A 79 -1.67 -6.68 12.44
C ILE A 79 -0.64 -7.73 11.99
N GLN A 80 -0.02 -7.55 10.82
CA GLN A 80 1.02 -8.47 10.33
C GLN A 80 2.21 -8.55 11.28
N THR A 81 2.64 -7.42 11.85
CA THR A 81 3.75 -7.36 12.81
C THR A 81 3.42 -8.14 14.09
N ILE A 82 2.19 -8.01 14.60
CA ILE A 82 1.73 -8.77 15.77
C ILE A 82 1.65 -10.26 15.46
N VAL A 83 1.07 -10.64 14.31
CA VAL A 83 0.90 -12.06 13.93
C VAL A 83 2.23 -12.75 13.64
N LEU A 84 3.16 -12.07 12.97
CA LEU A 84 4.48 -12.61 12.64
C LEU A 84 5.49 -12.47 13.79
N LEU A 85 5.14 -11.72 14.85
CA LEU A 85 6.01 -11.33 15.96
C LEU A 85 7.35 -10.74 15.48
N LYS A 86 7.32 -10.06 14.33
CA LYS A 86 8.48 -9.54 13.62
C LYS A 86 8.13 -8.20 13.00
N TYR A 87 9.11 -7.31 12.96
CA TYR A 87 8.98 -6.03 12.27
C TYR A 87 8.69 -6.22 10.78
N VAL A 88 7.61 -5.60 10.30
CA VAL A 88 7.26 -5.55 8.88
C VAL A 88 7.74 -4.22 8.29
N PRO A 89 8.51 -4.25 7.18
CA PRO A 89 8.89 -3.02 6.47
C PRO A 89 7.68 -2.15 6.12
N GLY A 90 7.86 -0.84 6.26
CA GLY A 90 6.82 0.17 6.07
C GLY A 90 6.13 0.59 7.37
N LEU A 91 6.19 -0.20 8.45
CA LEU A 91 5.41 0.12 9.66
C LEU A 91 5.84 1.44 10.32
N LEU A 92 7.15 1.66 10.52
CA LEU A 92 7.65 2.83 11.24
C LEU A 92 7.31 4.13 10.51
N THR A 93 7.75 4.24 9.26
CA THR A 93 7.48 5.41 8.42
C THR A 93 5.98 5.56 8.13
N GLY A 94 5.25 4.45 8.04
CA GLY A 94 3.79 4.40 7.92
C GLY A 94 3.05 5.00 9.11
N ILE A 95 3.45 4.67 10.33
CA ILE A 95 2.88 5.25 11.57
C ILE A 95 3.14 6.76 11.61
N LEU A 96 4.39 7.19 11.36
CA LEU A 96 4.75 8.61 11.39
C LEU A 96 3.94 9.43 10.38
N THR A 97 3.86 8.95 9.14
CA THR A 97 3.11 9.64 8.08
C THR A 97 1.60 9.58 8.32
N SER A 98 1.06 8.50 8.88
CA SER A 98 -0.36 8.40 9.23
C SER A 98 -0.74 9.37 10.34
N LEU A 99 0.08 9.50 11.38
CA LEU A 99 -0.13 10.49 12.44
C LEU A 99 -0.16 11.90 11.86
N PHE A 100 0.78 12.22 10.97
CA PHE A 100 0.78 13.49 10.24
C PHE A 100 -0.48 13.64 9.39
N SER A 101 -0.89 12.63 8.62
CA SER A 101 -2.11 12.70 7.82
C SER A 101 -3.35 12.94 8.66
N ILE A 102 -3.47 12.32 9.84
CA ILE A 102 -4.61 12.51 10.76
C ILE A 102 -4.64 13.94 11.33
N THR A 103 -3.50 14.55 11.67
CA THR A 103 -3.50 15.92 12.18
C THR A 103 -3.96 16.94 11.13
N PHE A 104 -3.66 16.69 9.85
CA PHE A 104 -4.10 17.54 8.73
C PHE A 104 -5.51 17.21 8.22
N LEU A 105 -5.93 15.95 8.32
CA LEU A 105 -7.32 15.54 8.11
C LEU A 105 -8.14 16.01 9.32
N LYS A 106 -8.67 17.23 9.25
CA LYS A 106 -9.60 17.76 10.26
C LYS A 106 -10.62 16.68 10.64
N ILE A 107 -10.76 16.42 11.94
CA ILE A 107 -11.66 15.42 12.53
C ILE A 107 -13.13 15.63 12.12
N GLU A 108 -13.49 16.81 11.62
CA GLU A 108 -14.80 17.13 11.03
C GLU A 108 -15.09 16.47 9.67
N SER A 109 -14.17 15.64 9.15
CA SER A 109 -14.42 14.89 7.92
C SER A 109 -15.68 14.03 8.07
N SER A 110 -16.57 14.11 7.09
CA SER A 110 -17.86 13.42 7.14
C SER A 110 -17.66 11.92 7.34
N VAL A 111 -18.42 11.32 8.26
CA VAL A 111 -18.44 9.87 8.53
C VAL A 111 -18.58 9.04 7.24
N LYS A 112 -19.26 9.59 6.22
CA LYS A 112 -19.41 8.96 4.90
C LYS A 112 -18.08 8.72 4.18
N LEU A 113 -17.08 9.58 4.36
CA LEU A 113 -15.76 9.45 3.73
C LEU A 113 -14.99 8.25 4.26
N TYR A 114 -15.12 7.94 5.55
CA TYR A 114 -14.54 6.73 6.15
C TYR A 114 -15.17 5.44 5.62
N GLY A 115 -16.43 5.49 5.20
CA GLY A 115 -17.10 4.39 4.52
C GLY A 115 -16.62 4.24 3.08
N TYR A 116 -16.56 5.34 2.32
CA TYR A 116 -16.07 5.32 0.94
C TYR A 116 -14.60 4.91 0.84
N SER A 117 -13.77 5.23 1.82
CA SER A 117 -12.37 4.80 1.84
C SER A 117 -12.19 3.29 1.94
N PHE A 118 -13.15 2.53 2.50
CA PHE A 118 -13.12 1.07 2.42
C PHE A 118 -13.30 0.57 0.99
N LEU A 119 -14.19 1.18 0.21
CA LEU A 119 -14.34 0.87 -1.21
C LEU A 119 -13.08 1.23 -1.98
N THR A 120 -12.48 2.40 -1.70
CA THR A 120 -11.20 2.80 -2.29
C THR A 120 -10.09 1.81 -1.97
N LEU A 121 -9.98 1.37 -0.70
CA LEU A 121 -9.00 0.36 -0.29
C LEU A 121 -9.21 -0.96 -1.04
N LEU A 122 -10.45 -1.40 -1.17
CA LEU A 122 -10.79 -2.62 -1.92
C LEU A 122 -10.36 -2.51 -3.39
N VAL A 123 -10.60 -1.36 -4.04
CA VAL A 123 -10.16 -1.12 -5.42
C VAL A 123 -8.63 -1.16 -5.54
N ILE A 124 -7.91 -0.55 -4.59
CA ILE A 124 -6.43 -0.56 -4.56
C ILE A 124 -5.92 -2.00 -4.39
N VAL A 125 -6.49 -2.78 -3.47
CA VAL A 125 -6.10 -4.18 -3.24
C VAL A 125 -6.37 -5.04 -4.47
N LEU A 126 -7.52 -4.86 -5.14
CA LEU A 126 -7.82 -5.57 -6.38
C LEU A 126 -6.82 -5.21 -7.49
N ASN A 127 -6.48 -3.93 -7.65
CA ASN A 127 -5.46 -3.50 -8.61
C ASN A 127 -4.10 -4.16 -8.30
N LEU A 128 -3.66 -4.17 -7.04
CA LEU A 128 -2.42 -4.84 -6.62
C LEU A 128 -2.40 -6.33 -7.01
N ILE A 129 -3.47 -7.07 -6.71
CA ILE A 129 -3.57 -8.50 -7.04
C ILE A 129 -3.47 -8.71 -8.55
N VAL A 130 -4.21 -7.92 -9.34
CA VAL A 130 -4.20 -8.00 -10.80
C VAL A 130 -2.81 -7.68 -11.36
N SER A 131 -2.13 -6.64 -10.86
CA SER A 131 -0.78 -6.28 -11.30
C SER A 131 0.24 -7.38 -11.01
N PHE A 132 0.17 -8.02 -9.83
CA PHE A 132 0.99 -9.20 -9.52
C PHE A 132 0.72 -10.36 -10.49
N MET A 133 -0.54 -10.66 -10.80
CA MET A 133 -0.90 -11.73 -11.73
C MET A 133 -0.37 -11.47 -13.15
N ILE A 134 -0.51 -10.24 -13.65
CA ILE A 134 -0.06 -9.85 -14.99
C ILE A 134 1.47 -9.92 -15.08
N LEU A 135 2.18 -9.29 -14.13
CA LEU A 135 3.64 -9.24 -14.15
C LEU A 135 4.26 -10.63 -13.98
N ASN A 136 3.67 -11.49 -13.15
CA ASN A 136 4.12 -12.86 -13.01
C ASN A 136 3.97 -13.66 -14.32
N LYS A 137 2.82 -13.50 -15.02
CA LYS A 137 2.58 -14.16 -16.32
C LYS A 137 3.55 -13.69 -17.41
N ILE A 138 3.95 -12.43 -17.38
CA ILE A 138 4.96 -11.87 -18.30
C ILE A 138 6.36 -12.42 -17.96
N SER A 139 6.70 -12.50 -16.67
CA SER A 139 8.00 -13.01 -16.22
C SER A 139 8.25 -14.47 -16.59
N HIS A 140 7.22 -15.31 -16.56
CA HIS A 140 7.30 -16.75 -16.90
C HIS A 140 7.22 -17.05 -18.41
N LYS A 141 7.03 -16.04 -19.26
CA LYS A 141 7.04 -16.20 -20.73
C LYS A 141 8.43 -16.05 -21.36
N LYS A 142 9.47 -15.87 -20.54
CA LYS A 142 10.88 -15.83 -20.97
C LYS A 142 11.53 -17.21 -20.85
#